data_AF-I7CV68-F1
#
_entry.id   AF-I7CV68-F1
#
_cell.length_a   1.000
_cell.length_b   1.000
_cell.length_c   1.000
_cell.angle_alpha   90.00
_cell.angle_beta   90.00
_cell.angle_gamma   90.00
#
_symmetry.space_group_name_H-M   'P 1'
#
loop_
_entity.id
_entity.type
_entity.pdbx_description
1 polymer ?
#
loop_
_entity_poly.entity_id
_entity_poly.type
_entity_poly.pdbx_seq_one_letter_code
_entity_poly.pdbx_strand_id
1 'polypeptide(L)'
;MTMGTRDHVVTIGRLELSRRWRVLSENTTQVIALMISALFLVPLGLGGMVGTYFFGVGVASGDIETPLSLTRLGFVYAWLSVAGFGGYRAYATALRPDRLEGYLTTVSHQELLAGLLLAECVVWGIPAILLAVGGALLFAAGTGSVLSAPPLFLTVCTTLATALTTGFLVSLAIRNAGVRSTLLTRLRSVLFGLLAIAYFGVIFTQSFASVLEPLSQLLESTPIGWYGDLALVGSVSAASIGRSAGTLLASGAFLLANAAALPRLAAGVWYADGVHIEHEAKPGSSSTVSRLSGLLPQPVLGVATADWKRARRAPITLTFAFYPLLLLINPVIHTVQTGTIGRGLQIWIVCFGPWIAGALFALNVVGNEGAALPATLLSRAPGRALVVGHVVAGVFLVGPVTLVAVVGLLSAAYAVRRVEEFHFD
;
A
#
# COMPACT_ATOMS: atom_id res chain seq x y z
N MET A 1 40.49 -12.80 5.95
CA MET A 1 39.56 -13.78 5.36
C MET A 1 38.52 -13.02 4.57
N THR A 2 38.62 -13.01 3.24
CA THR A 2 37.60 -12.42 2.37
C THR A 2 36.42 -13.38 2.32
N MET A 3 35.30 -13.00 2.94
CA MET A 3 34.04 -13.73 2.81
C MET A 3 33.65 -13.81 1.32
N GLY A 4 33.10 -14.95 0.89
CA GLY A 4 32.60 -15.09 -0.47
C GLY A 4 31.30 -14.30 -0.67
N THR A 5 30.96 -13.99 -1.93
CA THR A 5 29.70 -13.31 -2.31
C THR A 5 28.45 -13.92 -1.66
N ARG A 6 28.42 -15.26 -1.49
CA ARG A 6 27.31 -15.95 -0.80
C ARG A 6 27.26 -15.64 0.70
N ASP A 7 28.41 -15.57 1.36
CA ASP A 7 28.49 -15.27 2.79
C ASP A 7 28.03 -13.83 3.05
N HIS A 8 28.39 -12.89 2.17
CA HIS A 8 27.88 -11.52 2.22
C HIS A 8 26.36 -11.47 2.13
N VAL A 9 25.76 -12.13 1.12
CA VAL A 9 24.30 -12.16 0.93
C VAL A 9 23.58 -12.72 2.16
N VAL A 10 24.04 -13.85 2.69
CA VAL A 10 23.45 -14.48 3.88
C VAL A 10 23.62 -13.61 5.12
N THR A 11 24.79 -12.98 5.29
CA THR A 11 25.08 -12.10 6.42
C THR A 11 24.19 -10.85 6.40
N ILE A 12 24.04 -10.21 5.24
CA ILE A 12 23.15 -9.06 5.05
C ILE A 12 21.70 -9.47 5.34
N GLY A 13 21.24 -10.59 4.79
CA GLY A 13 19.89 -11.09 5.03
C GLY A 13 19.63 -11.37 6.52
N ARG A 14 20.57 -12.04 7.20
CA ARG A 14 20.47 -12.34 8.64
C ARG A 14 20.48 -11.07 9.48
N LEU A 15 21.36 -10.11 9.17
CA LEU A 15 21.42 -8.83 9.88
C LEU A 15 20.12 -8.04 9.74
N GLU A 16 19.54 -7.99 8.54
CA GLU A 16 18.27 -7.32 8.30
C GLU A 16 17.11 -8.02 9.03
N LEU A 17 17.08 -9.35 9.07
CA LEU A 17 16.12 -10.12 9.87
C LEU A 17 16.26 -9.84 11.37
N SER A 18 17.47 -9.92 11.91
CA SER A 18 17.74 -9.65 13.32
C SER A 18 17.40 -8.20 13.68
N ARG A 19 17.67 -7.25 12.78
CA ARG A 19 17.29 -5.84 12.97
C ARG A 19 15.78 -5.67 13.02
N ARG A 20 15.04 -6.21 12.04
CA ARG A 20 13.57 -6.16 12.02
C ARG A 20 12.98 -6.78 13.29
N TRP A 21 13.53 -7.91 13.72
CA TRP A 21 13.13 -8.55 14.97
C TRP A 21 13.37 -7.66 16.18
N ARG A 22 14.57 -7.05 16.32
CA ARG A 22 14.88 -6.15 17.44
C ARG A 22 13.98 -4.93 17.48
N VAL A 23 13.78 -4.27 16.34
CA VAL A 23 12.89 -3.09 16.24
C VAL A 23 11.47 -3.45 16.68
N LEU A 24 10.98 -4.61 16.23
CA LEU A 24 9.68 -5.12 16.61
C LEU A 24 9.60 -5.46 18.11
N SER A 25 10.60 -6.18 18.65
CA SER A 25 10.60 -6.67 20.03
C SER A 25 10.83 -5.58 21.08
N GLU A 26 11.62 -4.56 20.74
CA GLU A 26 11.96 -3.45 21.65
C GLU A 26 10.80 -2.43 21.76
N ASN A 27 9.82 -2.47 20.84
CA ASN A 27 8.69 -1.54 20.83
C ASN A 27 7.36 -2.24 21.13
N THR A 28 6.89 -2.11 22.38
CA THR A 28 5.62 -2.70 22.84
C THR A 28 4.42 -2.36 21.96
N THR A 29 4.35 -1.13 21.42
CA THR A 29 3.27 -0.72 20.52
C THR A 29 3.31 -1.49 19.20
N GLN A 30 4.50 -1.78 18.67
CA GLN A 30 4.64 -2.58 17.45
C GLN A 30 4.30 -4.05 17.69
N VAL A 31 4.64 -4.61 18.85
CA VAL A 31 4.22 -5.98 19.22
C VAL A 31 2.70 -6.07 19.31
N ILE A 32 2.04 -5.10 19.98
CA ILE A 32 0.57 -5.07 20.06
C ILE A 32 -0.05 -4.94 18.66
N ALA A 33 0.47 -4.04 17.82
CA ALA A 33 0.01 -3.89 16.45
C ALA A 33 0.19 -5.18 15.63
N LEU A 34 1.29 -5.90 15.83
CA LEU A 34 1.52 -7.21 15.19
C LEU A 34 0.54 -8.26 15.70
N MET A 35 0.28 -8.33 17.00
CA MET A 35 -0.69 -9.25 17.59
C MET A 35 -2.10 -9.02 17.05
N ILE A 36 -2.52 -7.75 16.98
CA ILE A 36 -3.80 -7.37 16.36
C ILE A 36 -3.81 -7.78 14.89
N SER A 37 -2.73 -7.49 14.14
CA SER A 37 -2.63 -7.88 12.74
C SER A 37 -2.69 -9.41 12.57
N ALA A 38 -2.03 -10.17 13.42
CA ALA A 38 -2.04 -11.64 13.42
C ALA A 38 -3.44 -12.19 13.74
N LEU A 39 -4.18 -11.56 14.65
CA LEU A 39 -5.56 -11.92 14.98
C LEU A 39 -6.49 -11.86 13.75
N PHE A 40 -6.24 -10.98 12.79
CA PHE A 40 -7.01 -10.90 11.55
C PHE A 40 -6.41 -11.76 10.42
N LEU A 41 -5.09 -11.71 10.24
CA LEU A 41 -4.41 -12.36 9.12
C LEU A 41 -4.34 -13.89 9.26
N VAL A 42 -4.17 -14.41 10.48
CA VAL A 42 -4.08 -15.87 10.70
C VAL A 42 -5.43 -16.54 10.41
N PRO A 43 -6.58 -16.08 10.97
CA PRO A 43 -7.88 -16.65 10.60
C PRO A 43 -8.21 -16.47 9.13
N LEU A 44 -7.83 -15.36 8.50
CA LEU A 44 -8.02 -15.17 7.06
C LEU A 44 -7.23 -16.20 6.24
N GLY A 45 -5.96 -16.46 6.62
CA GLY A 45 -5.13 -17.48 5.97
C GLY A 45 -5.67 -18.90 6.16
N LEU A 46 -6.11 -19.23 7.38
CA LEU A 46 -6.76 -20.51 7.69
C LEU A 46 -8.13 -20.64 6.98
N GLY A 47 -8.89 -19.56 6.90
CA GLY A 47 -10.15 -19.52 6.15
C GLY A 47 -9.93 -19.76 4.66
N GLY A 48 -8.86 -19.20 4.09
CA GLY A 48 -8.44 -19.48 2.71
C GLY A 48 -8.11 -20.96 2.50
N MET A 49 -7.37 -21.59 3.42
CA MET A 49 -7.10 -23.03 3.41
C MET A 49 -8.38 -23.87 3.46
N VAL A 50 -9.28 -23.58 4.40
CA VAL A 50 -10.58 -24.25 4.49
C VAL A 50 -11.40 -24.03 3.21
N GLY A 51 -11.33 -22.84 2.63
CA GLY A 51 -11.93 -22.52 1.34
C GLY A 51 -11.40 -23.42 0.21
N THR A 52 -10.10 -23.73 0.18
CA THR A 52 -9.56 -24.66 -0.83
C THR A 52 -10.09 -26.09 -0.68
N TYR A 53 -10.37 -26.55 0.54
CA TYR A 53 -11.03 -27.84 0.76
C TYR A 53 -12.44 -27.85 0.19
N PHE A 54 -13.27 -26.87 0.56
CA PHE A 54 -14.66 -26.78 0.07
C PHE A 54 -14.72 -26.56 -1.44
N PHE A 55 -13.79 -25.80 -2.00
CA PHE A 55 -13.65 -25.65 -3.44
C PHE A 55 -13.33 -26.99 -4.11
N GLY A 56 -12.41 -27.78 -3.54
CA GLY A 56 -12.11 -29.13 -4.02
C GLY A 56 -13.32 -30.07 -3.97
N VAL A 57 -14.09 -30.03 -2.88
CA VAL A 57 -15.35 -30.79 -2.76
C VAL A 57 -16.34 -30.40 -3.84
N GLY A 58 -16.56 -29.10 -4.06
CA GLY A 58 -17.48 -28.61 -5.09
C GLY A 58 -17.06 -28.96 -6.52
N VAL A 59 -15.74 -29.05 -6.78
CA VAL A 59 -15.20 -29.54 -8.05
C VAL A 59 -15.46 -31.03 -8.22
N ALA A 60 -15.31 -31.83 -7.17
CA ALA A 60 -15.53 -33.28 -7.22
C ALA A 60 -17.02 -33.66 -7.28
N SER A 61 -17.90 -32.91 -6.60
CA SER A 61 -19.35 -33.13 -6.65
C SER A 61 -19.98 -32.65 -7.96
N GLY A 62 -19.30 -31.76 -8.70
CA GLY A 62 -19.84 -31.15 -9.90
C GLY A 62 -20.84 -30.01 -9.62
N ASP A 63 -20.92 -29.54 -8.39
CA ASP A 63 -21.81 -28.42 -8.00
C ASP A 63 -21.39 -27.09 -8.62
N ILE A 64 -20.11 -26.98 -9.01
CA ILE A 64 -19.55 -25.79 -9.66
C ILE A 64 -19.64 -25.98 -11.18
N GLU A 65 -20.51 -25.21 -11.84
CA GLU A 65 -20.71 -25.29 -13.29
C GLU A 65 -19.45 -24.93 -14.09
N THR A 66 -18.72 -23.88 -13.65
CA THR A 66 -17.54 -23.37 -14.35
C THR A 66 -16.33 -23.22 -13.42
N PRO A 67 -15.73 -24.33 -12.95
CA PRO A 67 -14.66 -24.28 -11.97
C PRO A 67 -13.39 -23.63 -12.56
N LEU A 68 -13.12 -23.87 -13.85
CA LEU A 68 -11.94 -23.34 -14.52
C LEU A 68 -11.96 -21.81 -14.65
N SER A 69 -13.09 -21.20 -15.04
CA SER A 69 -13.19 -19.74 -15.17
C SER A 69 -13.03 -19.06 -13.81
N LEU A 70 -13.65 -19.60 -12.77
CA LEU A 70 -13.52 -19.12 -11.39
C LEU A 70 -12.07 -19.20 -10.90
N THR A 71 -11.38 -20.32 -11.14
CA THR A 71 -9.98 -20.49 -10.74
C THR A 71 -9.06 -19.53 -11.51
N ARG A 72 -9.24 -19.36 -12.83
CA ARG A 72 -8.46 -18.39 -13.61
C ARG A 72 -8.62 -16.98 -13.07
N LEU A 73 -9.87 -16.55 -12.88
CA LEU A 73 -10.19 -15.22 -12.34
C LEU A 73 -9.60 -15.03 -10.93
N GLY A 74 -9.74 -16.05 -10.07
CA GLY A 74 -9.17 -16.06 -8.73
C GLY A 74 -7.65 -15.87 -8.71
N PHE A 75 -6.91 -16.57 -9.58
CA PHE A 75 -5.46 -16.40 -9.68
C PHE A 75 -5.05 -15.05 -10.29
N VAL A 76 -5.80 -14.50 -11.24
CA VAL A 76 -5.55 -13.16 -11.76
C VAL A 76 -5.69 -12.11 -10.66
N TYR A 77 -6.77 -12.16 -9.86
CA TYR A 77 -6.95 -11.24 -8.73
C TYR A 77 -5.92 -11.45 -7.64
N ALA A 78 -5.59 -12.71 -7.32
CA ALA A 78 -4.53 -13.02 -6.35
C ALA A 78 -3.18 -12.47 -6.82
N TRP A 79 -2.84 -12.64 -8.10
CA TRP A 79 -1.62 -12.11 -8.70
C TRP A 79 -1.57 -10.58 -8.64
N LEU A 80 -2.65 -9.90 -9.03
CA LEU A 80 -2.75 -8.43 -8.96
C LEU A 80 -2.59 -7.92 -7.52
N SER A 81 -3.23 -8.59 -6.56
CA SER A 81 -3.18 -8.23 -5.15
C SER A 81 -1.77 -8.39 -4.58
N VAL A 82 -1.12 -9.52 -4.88
CA VAL A 82 0.26 -9.80 -4.42
C VAL A 82 1.27 -8.87 -5.10
N ALA A 83 1.10 -8.59 -6.41
CA ALA A 83 1.97 -7.66 -7.13
C ALA A 83 1.83 -6.23 -6.61
N GLY A 84 0.60 -5.78 -6.35
CA GLY A 84 0.31 -4.47 -5.76
C GLY A 84 0.88 -4.34 -4.34
N PHE A 85 0.60 -5.32 -3.47
CA PHE A 85 1.11 -5.33 -2.10
C PHE A 85 2.64 -5.43 -2.05
N GLY A 86 3.22 -6.34 -2.83
CA GLY A 86 4.66 -6.50 -2.97
C GLY A 86 5.34 -5.25 -3.50
N GLY A 87 4.73 -4.58 -4.49
CA GLY A 87 5.22 -3.31 -5.03
C GLY A 87 5.15 -2.16 -4.04
N TYR A 88 4.03 -2.02 -3.32
CA TYR A 88 3.89 -1.06 -2.23
C TYR A 88 4.94 -1.29 -1.14
N ARG A 89 5.13 -2.54 -0.70
CA ARG A 89 6.16 -2.88 0.30
C ARG A 89 7.57 -2.61 -0.20
N ALA A 90 7.90 -3.04 -1.42
CA ALA A 90 9.19 -2.76 -2.05
C ALA A 90 9.45 -1.25 -2.10
N TYR A 91 8.41 -0.46 -2.40
CA TYR A 91 8.48 0.99 -2.40
C TYR A 91 8.66 1.57 -0.98
N ALA A 92 7.78 1.22 -0.04
CA ALA A 92 7.75 1.86 1.27
C ALA A 92 8.96 1.49 2.13
N THR A 93 9.34 0.20 2.15
CA THR A 93 10.24 -0.37 3.16
C THR A 93 11.34 -1.25 2.57
N ALA A 94 11.00 -2.25 1.76
CA ALA A 94 11.92 -3.35 1.46
C ALA A 94 13.18 -2.93 0.66
N LEU A 95 13.09 -1.92 -0.21
CA LEU A 95 14.23 -1.41 -1.00
C LEU A 95 14.86 -0.14 -0.41
N ARG A 96 14.64 0.13 0.88
CA ARG A 96 15.18 1.30 1.60
C ARG A 96 15.88 0.86 2.90
N PRO A 97 17.05 0.20 2.81
CA PRO A 97 17.81 -0.13 4.01
C PRO A 97 18.27 1.16 4.70
N ASP A 98 18.32 1.14 6.04
CA ASP A 98 18.90 2.24 6.79
C ASP A 98 20.39 2.33 6.48
N ARG A 99 20.91 3.57 6.37
CA ARG A 99 22.32 3.83 6.07
C ARG A 99 22.80 3.16 4.78
N LEU A 100 21.99 3.25 3.73
CA LEU A 100 22.31 2.75 2.39
C LEU A 100 23.74 3.12 1.93
N GLU A 101 24.18 4.35 2.18
CA GLU A 101 25.54 4.83 1.84
C GLU A 101 26.66 3.99 2.47
N GLY A 102 26.49 3.55 3.72
CA GLY A 102 27.46 2.69 4.40
C GLY A 102 27.50 1.27 3.84
N TYR A 103 26.38 0.75 3.34
CA TYR A 103 26.35 -0.53 2.63
C TYR A 103 27.01 -0.43 1.26
N LEU A 104 26.70 0.61 0.49
CA LEU A 104 27.22 0.76 -0.88
C LEU A 104 28.72 1.05 -0.96
N THR A 105 29.35 1.47 0.16
CA THR A 105 30.81 1.60 0.26
C THR A 105 31.52 0.31 0.68
N THR A 106 30.80 -0.66 1.24
CA THR A 106 31.38 -1.89 1.82
C THR A 106 31.08 -3.15 1.00
N VAL A 107 29.92 -3.21 0.35
CA VAL A 107 29.48 -4.36 -0.47
C VAL A 107 28.92 -3.89 -1.81
N SER A 108 28.92 -4.79 -2.80
CA SER A 108 28.31 -4.48 -4.09
C SER A 108 26.78 -4.37 -3.98
N HIS A 109 26.17 -3.53 -4.82
CA HIS A 109 24.71 -3.39 -4.87
C HIS A 109 24.00 -4.72 -5.20
N GLN A 110 24.64 -5.63 -5.94
CA GLN A 110 24.06 -6.92 -6.28
C GLN A 110 23.95 -7.82 -5.03
N GLU A 111 25.00 -7.84 -4.21
CA GLU A 111 25.03 -8.58 -2.94
C GLU A 111 24.03 -7.98 -1.94
N LEU A 112 23.96 -6.64 -1.84
CA LEU A 112 22.99 -5.95 -1.00
C LEU A 112 21.55 -6.28 -1.41
N LEU A 113 21.23 -6.17 -2.71
CA LEU A 113 19.89 -6.47 -3.22
C LEU A 113 19.52 -7.94 -2.97
N ALA A 114 20.43 -8.87 -3.25
CA ALA A 114 20.21 -10.29 -3.01
C ALA A 114 19.97 -10.58 -1.52
N GLY A 115 20.72 -9.94 -0.61
CA GLY A 115 20.52 -10.07 0.84
C GLY A 115 19.17 -9.53 1.30
N LEU A 116 18.72 -8.39 0.77
CA LEU A 116 17.40 -7.82 1.05
C LEU A 116 16.26 -8.70 0.52
N LEU A 117 16.39 -9.22 -0.70
CA LEU A 117 15.43 -10.16 -1.28
C LEU A 117 15.38 -11.46 -0.49
N LEU A 118 16.52 -11.99 -0.04
CA LEU A 118 16.59 -13.16 0.82
C LEU A 118 15.83 -12.93 2.13
N ALA A 119 16.04 -11.78 2.80
CA ALA A 119 15.30 -11.44 4.00
C ALA A 119 13.79 -11.37 3.75
N GLU A 120 13.35 -10.78 2.63
CA GLU A 120 11.92 -10.73 2.30
C GLU A 120 11.34 -12.12 1.99
N CYS A 121 12.09 -12.97 1.29
CA CYS A 121 11.73 -14.37 1.04
C CYS A 121 11.61 -15.18 2.34
N VAL A 122 12.45 -14.92 3.35
CA VAL A 122 12.33 -15.61 4.64
C VAL A 122 11.09 -15.14 5.40
N VAL A 123 10.86 -13.82 5.49
CA VAL A 123 9.74 -13.26 6.26
C VAL A 123 8.38 -13.64 5.66
N TRP A 124 8.24 -13.55 4.33
CA TRP A 124 6.96 -13.73 3.65
C TRP A 124 6.85 -15.04 2.90
N GLY A 125 7.95 -15.55 2.38
CA GLY A 125 7.97 -16.80 1.61
C GLY A 125 7.75 -18.02 2.50
N ILE A 126 8.31 -18.09 3.71
CA ILE A 126 8.08 -19.24 4.60
C ILE A 126 6.58 -19.38 4.97
N PRO A 127 5.90 -18.34 5.50
CA PRO A 127 4.47 -18.43 5.74
C PRO A 127 3.68 -18.75 4.46
N ALA A 128 4.02 -18.11 3.34
CA ALA A 128 3.32 -18.36 2.09
C ALA A 128 3.47 -19.79 1.56
N ILE A 129 4.65 -20.41 1.71
CA ILE A 129 4.90 -21.81 1.36
C ILE A 129 4.11 -22.73 2.28
N LEU A 130 4.10 -22.48 3.59
CA LEU A 130 3.28 -23.26 4.53
C LEU A 130 1.79 -23.17 4.18
N LEU A 131 1.31 -21.96 3.84
CA LEU A 131 -0.06 -21.76 3.38
C LEU A 131 -0.35 -22.50 2.07
N ALA A 132 0.58 -22.46 1.11
CA ALA A 132 0.47 -23.15 -0.17
C ALA A 132 0.43 -24.68 0.00
N VAL A 133 1.31 -25.24 0.84
CA VAL A 133 1.33 -26.68 1.14
C VAL A 133 0.01 -27.09 1.81
N GLY A 134 -0.41 -26.38 2.86
CA GLY A 134 -1.66 -26.71 3.56
C GLY A 134 -2.88 -26.60 2.65
N GLY A 135 -2.99 -25.54 1.86
CA GLY A 135 -4.06 -25.36 0.88
C GLY A 135 -4.05 -26.44 -0.22
N ALA A 136 -2.88 -26.83 -0.73
CA ALA A 136 -2.76 -27.89 -1.73
C ALA A 136 -3.18 -29.26 -1.19
N LEU A 137 -2.80 -29.59 0.04
CA LEU A 137 -3.20 -30.84 0.70
C LEU A 137 -4.71 -30.85 1.00
N LEU A 138 -5.27 -29.73 1.44
CA LEU A 138 -6.70 -29.61 1.70
C LEU A 138 -7.53 -29.66 0.42
N PHE A 139 -7.09 -29.04 -0.67
CA PHE A 139 -7.71 -29.19 -1.98
C PHE A 139 -7.67 -30.65 -2.45
N ALA A 140 -6.56 -31.35 -2.27
CA ALA A 140 -6.45 -32.77 -2.61
C ALA A 140 -7.36 -33.66 -1.76
N ALA A 141 -7.52 -33.34 -0.49
CA ALA A 141 -8.50 -33.99 0.38
C ALA A 141 -9.94 -33.71 -0.08
N GLY A 142 -10.23 -32.48 -0.54
CA GLY A 142 -11.55 -32.08 -1.03
C GLY A 142 -11.91 -32.73 -2.37
N THR A 143 -10.95 -32.81 -3.30
CA THR A 143 -11.16 -33.45 -4.62
C THR A 143 -11.13 -34.98 -4.57
N GLY A 144 -10.67 -35.56 -3.46
CA GLY A 144 -10.46 -37.01 -3.32
C GLY A 144 -9.27 -37.56 -4.13
N SER A 145 -8.41 -36.69 -4.67
CA SER A 145 -7.27 -37.06 -5.52
C SER A 145 -5.97 -36.43 -5.05
N VAL A 146 -5.03 -37.26 -4.59
CA VAL A 146 -3.69 -36.81 -4.16
C VAL A 146 -2.89 -36.17 -5.30
N LEU A 147 -3.18 -36.57 -6.55
CA LEU A 147 -2.51 -36.03 -7.74
C LEU A 147 -2.82 -34.55 -8.02
N SER A 148 -3.87 -34.01 -7.39
CA SER A 148 -4.25 -32.59 -7.51
C SER A 148 -3.41 -31.65 -6.65
N ALA A 149 -2.68 -32.16 -5.65
CA ALA A 149 -1.90 -31.32 -4.74
C ALA A 149 -0.68 -30.67 -5.43
N PRO A 150 0.19 -31.41 -6.16
CA PRO A 150 1.39 -30.82 -6.74
C PRO A 150 1.12 -29.67 -7.74
N PRO A 151 0.14 -29.78 -8.67
CA PRO A 151 -0.14 -28.69 -9.60
C PRO A 151 -0.68 -27.43 -8.93
N LEU A 152 -1.56 -27.58 -7.93
CA LEU A 152 -2.04 -26.43 -7.15
C LEU A 152 -0.91 -25.76 -6.36
N PHE A 153 -0.06 -26.55 -5.69
CA PHE A 153 1.11 -26.05 -4.98
C PHE A 153 2.05 -25.26 -5.92
N LEU A 154 2.39 -25.85 -7.07
CA LEU A 154 3.22 -25.19 -8.08
C LEU A 154 2.58 -23.90 -8.60
N THR A 155 1.25 -23.89 -8.80
CA THR A 155 0.52 -22.69 -9.24
C THR A 155 0.64 -21.57 -8.21
N VAL A 156 0.40 -21.87 -6.93
CA VAL A 156 0.49 -20.87 -5.86
C VAL A 156 1.93 -20.33 -5.76
N CYS A 157 2.93 -21.22 -5.75
CA CYS A 157 4.34 -20.80 -5.69
C CYS A 157 4.76 -19.93 -6.88
N THR A 158 4.39 -20.32 -8.10
CA THR A 158 4.74 -19.56 -9.31
C THR A 158 4.00 -18.23 -9.38
N THR A 159 2.70 -18.20 -9.02
CA THR A 159 1.91 -16.98 -8.91
C THR A 159 2.55 -16.00 -7.92
N LEU A 160 2.91 -16.47 -6.72
CA LEU A 160 3.55 -15.63 -5.71
C LEU A 160 4.90 -15.10 -6.18
N ALA A 161 5.74 -15.96 -6.77
CA ALA A 161 7.06 -15.56 -7.24
C ALA A 161 7.00 -14.52 -8.37
N THR A 162 6.14 -14.73 -9.38
CA THR A 162 6.00 -13.79 -10.49
C THR A 162 5.33 -12.49 -10.04
N ALA A 163 4.29 -12.56 -9.20
CA ALA A 163 3.61 -11.37 -8.67
C ALA A 163 4.54 -10.50 -7.82
N LEU A 164 5.25 -11.10 -6.85
CA LEU A 164 6.17 -10.38 -5.98
C LEU A 164 7.30 -9.72 -6.78
N THR A 165 7.95 -10.47 -7.67
CA THR A 165 9.04 -9.90 -8.49
C THR A 165 8.54 -8.80 -9.43
N THR A 166 7.32 -8.90 -9.95
CA THR A 166 6.66 -7.83 -10.71
C THR A 166 6.45 -6.59 -9.87
N GLY A 167 5.95 -6.73 -8.64
CA GLY A 167 5.80 -5.60 -7.71
C GLY A 167 7.13 -4.88 -7.47
N PHE A 168 8.21 -5.64 -7.27
CA PHE A 168 9.55 -5.08 -7.08
C PHE A 168 10.06 -4.34 -8.33
N LEU A 169 9.88 -4.93 -9.52
CA LEU A 169 10.21 -4.29 -10.79
C LEU A 169 9.46 -2.97 -10.96
N VAL A 170 8.14 -2.97 -10.77
CA VAL A 170 7.28 -1.79 -10.91
C VAL A 170 7.72 -0.71 -9.92
N SER A 171 7.99 -1.08 -8.67
CA SER A 171 8.50 -0.15 -7.66
C SER A 171 9.82 0.50 -8.05
N LEU A 172 10.79 -0.29 -8.53
CA LEU A 172 12.07 0.21 -9.01
C LEU A 172 11.93 1.05 -10.29
N ALA A 173 11.05 0.69 -11.21
CA ALA A 173 10.77 1.45 -12.43
C ALA A 173 10.19 2.82 -12.09
N ILE A 174 9.18 2.88 -11.20
CA ILE A 174 8.60 4.13 -10.70
C ILE A 174 9.67 5.00 -10.03
N ARG A 175 10.56 4.40 -9.23
CA ARG A 175 11.66 5.11 -8.58
C ARG A 175 12.66 5.67 -9.57
N ASN A 176 13.12 4.85 -10.52
CA ASN A 176 14.03 5.28 -11.57
C ASN A 176 13.44 6.44 -12.38
N ALA A 177 12.17 6.35 -12.76
CA ALA A 177 11.48 7.42 -13.46
C ALA A 177 11.42 8.71 -12.62
N GLY A 178 11.12 8.59 -11.32
CA GLY A 178 11.06 9.72 -10.40
C GLY A 178 12.41 10.41 -10.20
N VAL A 179 13.50 9.66 -10.09
CA VAL A 179 14.85 10.21 -9.89
C VAL A 179 15.36 10.95 -11.13
N ARG A 180 15.00 10.48 -12.33
CA ARG A 180 15.49 11.03 -13.61
C ARG A 180 14.62 12.13 -14.20
N SER A 181 13.35 12.22 -13.81
CA SER A 181 12.40 13.17 -14.41
C SER A 181 12.07 14.33 -13.48
N THR A 182 12.37 15.55 -13.97
CA THR A 182 11.98 16.82 -13.35
C THR A 182 10.46 16.98 -13.27
N LEU A 183 9.75 16.54 -14.32
CA LEU A 183 8.30 16.65 -14.44
C LEU A 183 7.60 15.75 -13.43
N LEU A 184 8.03 14.48 -13.30
CA LEU A 184 7.49 13.58 -12.28
C LEU A 184 7.76 14.10 -10.89
N THR A 185 8.94 14.65 -10.63
CA THR A 185 9.26 15.24 -9.32
C THR A 185 8.37 16.45 -9.00
N ARG A 186 8.11 17.32 -9.98
CA ARG A 186 7.22 18.49 -9.83
C ARG A 186 5.76 18.09 -9.65
N LEU A 187 5.28 17.11 -10.42
CA LEU A 187 3.88 16.66 -10.42
C LEU A 187 3.60 15.55 -9.40
N ARG A 188 4.61 15.04 -8.71
CA ARG A 188 4.50 13.91 -7.77
C ARG A 188 3.35 14.11 -6.80
N SER A 189 3.30 15.25 -6.11
CA SER A 189 2.25 15.54 -5.13
C SER A 189 0.85 15.58 -5.75
N VAL A 190 0.74 16.12 -6.98
CA VAL A 190 -0.53 16.17 -7.72
C VAL A 190 -0.96 14.76 -8.11
N LEU A 191 -0.05 13.95 -8.63
CA LEU A 191 -0.32 12.57 -9.02
C LEU A 191 -0.72 11.69 -7.83
N PHE A 192 -0.02 11.81 -6.68
CA PHE A 192 -0.44 11.13 -5.45
C PHE A 192 -1.80 11.62 -4.94
N GLY A 193 -2.08 12.92 -5.03
CA GLY A 193 -3.39 13.48 -4.67
C GLY A 193 -4.52 12.95 -5.57
N LEU A 194 -4.31 12.96 -6.89
CA LEU A 194 -5.27 12.41 -7.85
C LEU A 194 -5.47 10.90 -7.66
N LEU A 195 -4.39 10.15 -7.41
CA LEU A 195 -4.46 8.72 -7.15
C LEU A 195 -5.23 8.43 -5.85
N ALA A 196 -5.04 9.24 -4.81
CA ALA A 196 -5.81 9.13 -3.57
C ALA A 196 -7.30 9.42 -3.81
N ILE A 197 -7.62 10.48 -4.56
CA ILE A 197 -9.02 10.81 -4.91
C ILE A 197 -9.64 9.68 -5.72
N ALA A 198 -8.94 9.16 -6.73
CA ALA A 198 -9.41 8.04 -7.54
C ALA A 198 -9.64 6.79 -6.67
N TYR A 199 -8.68 6.45 -5.80
CA TYR A 199 -8.78 5.32 -4.87
C TYR A 199 -9.99 5.43 -3.94
N PHE A 200 -10.20 6.59 -3.30
CA PHE A 200 -11.38 6.81 -2.48
C PHE A 200 -12.67 6.83 -3.31
N GLY A 201 -12.63 7.38 -4.51
CA GLY A 201 -13.76 7.33 -5.45
C GLY A 201 -14.24 5.90 -5.69
N VAL A 202 -13.32 4.99 -6.02
CA VAL A 202 -13.61 3.56 -6.23
C VAL A 202 -14.17 2.89 -4.98
N ILE A 203 -13.66 3.25 -3.80
CA ILE A 203 -14.18 2.76 -2.53
C ILE A 203 -15.63 3.19 -2.31
N PHE A 204 -15.91 4.49 -2.47
CA PHE A 204 -17.25 5.04 -2.22
C PHE A 204 -18.28 4.54 -3.24
N THR A 205 -17.88 4.33 -4.49
CA THR A 205 -18.75 3.76 -5.54
C THR A 205 -18.88 2.24 -5.46
N GLN A 206 -18.10 1.58 -4.59
CA GLN A 206 -17.97 0.12 -4.52
C GLN A 206 -17.63 -0.54 -5.88
N SER A 207 -17.00 0.22 -6.79
CA SER A 207 -16.76 -0.21 -8.18
C SER A 207 -15.41 -0.90 -8.37
N PHE A 208 -14.89 -1.56 -7.34
CA PHE A 208 -13.59 -2.25 -7.39
C PHE A 208 -13.54 -3.29 -8.51
N ALA A 209 -14.60 -4.09 -8.65
CA ALA A 209 -14.69 -5.11 -9.69
C ALA A 209 -14.59 -4.47 -11.09
N SER A 210 -15.38 -3.42 -11.36
CA SER A 210 -15.41 -2.72 -12.64
C SER A 210 -14.08 -2.05 -13.00
N VAL A 211 -13.32 -1.56 -12.01
CA VAL A 211 -12.02 -0.92 -12.25
C VAL A 211 -10.94 -1.95 -12.55
N LEU A 212 -11.01 -3.13 -11.92
CA LEU A 212 -10.06 -4.20 -12.15
C LEU A 212 -10.42 -5.06 -13.38
N GLU A 213 -11.67 -5.03 -13.83
CA GLU A 213 -12.17 -5.83 -14.94
C GLU A 213 -11.36 -5.65 -16.24
N PRO A 214 -11.03 -4.42 -16.71
CA PRO A 214 -10.17 -4.25 -17.89
C PRO A 214 -8.78 -4.87 -17.71
N LEU A 215 -8.22 -4.77 -16.50
CA LEU A 215 -6.93 -5.38 -16.19
C LEU A 215 -7.02 -6.90 -16.17
N SER A 216 -8.09 -7.47 -15.61
CA SER A 216 -8.28 -8.92 -15.61
C SER A 216 -8.52 -9.47 -17.01
N GLN A 217 -9.29 -8.78 -17.85
CA GLN A 217 -9.51 -9.17 -19.26
C GLN A 217 -8.21 -9.15 -20.05
N LEU A 218 -7.37 -8.12 -19.86
CA LEU A 218 -6.05 -8.06 -20.50
C LEU A 218 -5.17 -9.24 -20.06
N LEU A 219 -5.14 -9.52 -18.75
CA LEU A 219 -4.31 -10.57 -18.15
C LEU A 219 -4.80 -11.98 -18.46
N GLU A 220 -6.09 -12.17 -18.74
CA GLU A 220 -6.67 -13.48 -19.07
C GLU A 220 -6.04 -14.07 -20.34
N SER A 221 -5.68 -13.22 -21.30
CA SER A 221 -4.99 -13.62 -22.54
C SER A 221 -3.50 -13.94 -22.36
N THR A 222 -2.92 -13.60 -21.20
CA THR A 222 -1.50 -13.78 -20.91
C THR A 222 -1.26 -15.08 -20.13
N PRO A 223 0.01 -15.52 -19.96
CA PRO A 223 0.34 -16.66 -19.11
C PRO A 223 -0.17 -16.55 -17.66
N ILE A 224 -0.51 -15.36 -17.17
CA ILE A 224 -1.10 -15.17 -15.84
C ILE A 224 -2.53 -15.74 -15.79
N GLY A 225 -3.32 -15.59 -16.87
CA GLY A 225 -4.65 -16.19 -16.97
C GLY A 225 -4.63 -17.72 -17.00
N TRP A 226 -3.51 -18.32 -17.40
CA TRP A 226 -3.35 -19.77 -17.53
C TRP A 226 -2.96 -20.46 -16.21
N TYR A 227 -2.72 -19.71 -15.12
CA TYR A 227 -2.51 -20.31 -13.79
C TYR A 227 -3.70 -21.17 -13.35
N GLY A 228 -4.93 -20.83 -13.76
CA GLY A 228 -6.09 -21.69 -13.49
C GLY A 228 -6.01 -23.06 -14.16
N ASP A 229 -5.44 -23.15 -15.37
CA ASP A 229 -5.19 -24.42 -16.04
C ASP A 229 -4.12 -25.24 -15.33
N LEU A 230 -3.07 -24.61 -14.79
CA LEU A 230 -2.05 -25.31 -14.00
C LEU A 230 -2.61 -25.80 -12.66
N ALA A 231 -3.47 -25.03 -11.99
CA ALA A 231 -4.03 -25.43 -10.70
C ALA A 231 -4.96 -26.63 -10.79
N LEU A 232 -5.76 -26.71 -11.86
CA LEU A 232 -6.78 -27.75 -12.03
C LEU A 232 -6.35 -28.90 -12.94
N VAL A 233 -5.12 -28.89 -13.46
CA VAL A 233 -4.61 -29.99 -14.28
C VAL A 233 -4.66 -31.29 -13.46
N GLY A 234 -5.34 -32.30 -13.99
CA GLY A 234 -5.55 -33.57 -13.28
C GLY A 234 -6.76 -33.61 -12.33
N SER A 235 -7.49 -32.50 -12.16
CA SER A 235 -8.77 -32.46 -11.42
C SER A 235 -9.96 -32.19 -12.34
N VAL A 236 -9.77 -31.40 -13.40
CA VAL A 236 -10.82 -31.03 -14.36
C VAL A 236 -10.35 -31.32 -15.78
N SER A 237 -11.18 -32.00 -16.57
CA SER A 237 -10.87 -32.39 -17.97
C SER A 237 -10.72 -31.21 -18.92
N ALA A 238 -11.40 -30.09 -18.62
CA ALA A 238 -11.30 -28.85 -19.39
C ALA A 238 -9.96 -28.11 -19.23
N ALA A 239 -9.13 -28.48 -18.25
CA ALA A 239 -7.83 -27.85 -18.02
C ALA A 239 -6.81 -28.28 -19.09
N SER A 240 -6.17 -27.31 -19.75
CA SER A 240 -5.24 -27.60 -20.85
C SER A 240 -3.81 -27.81 -20.36
N ILE A 241 -3.28 -29.02 -20.54
CA ILE A 241 -1.88 -29.36 -20.23
C ILE A 241 -0.90 -28.43 -20.96
N GLY A 242 -1.20 -28.07 -22.21
CA GLY A 242 -0.38 -27.16 -23.00
C GLY A 242 -0.29 -25.75 -22.39
N ARG A 243 -1.41 -25.22 -21.88
CA ARG A 243 -1.44 -23.93 -21.17
C ARG A 243 -0.71 -24.03 -19.82
N SER A 244 -0.86 -25.13 -19.09
CA SER A 244 -0.13 -25.37 -17.84
C SER A 244 1.39 -25.36 -18.06
N ALA A 245 1.88 -26.09 -19.08
CA ALA A 245 3.30 -26.11 -19.44
C ALA A 245 3.80 -24.74 -19.93
N GLY A 246 3.03 -24.07 -20.79
CA GLY A 246 3.34 -22.73 -21.28
C GLY A 246 3.46 -21.69 -20.16
N THR A 247 2.61 -21.80 -19.13
CA THR A 247 2.64 -20.93 -17.94
C THR A 247 3.90 -21.11 -17.12
N LEU A 248 4.32 -22.36 -16.90
CA LEU A 248 5.55 -22.68 -16.17
C LEU A 248 6.77 -22.15 -16.92
N LEU A 249 6.83 -22.36 -18.24
CA LEU A 249 7.93 -21.87 -19.08
C LEU A 249 7.98 -20.34 -19.10
N ALA A 250 6.84 -19.67 -19.29
CA ALA A 250 6.75 -18.22 -19.27
C ALA A 250 7.12 -17.64 -17.91
N SER A 251 6.65 -18.25 -16.82
CA SER A 251 7.01 -17.85 -15.44
C SER A 251 8.50 -18.01 -15.18
N GLY A 252 9.09 -19.13 -15.59
CA GLY A 252 10.53 -19.38 -15.47
C GLY A 252 11.36 -18.35 -16.25
N ALA A 253 11.02 -18.11 -17.52
CA ALA A 253 11.68 -17.11 -18.35
C ALA A 253 11.56 -15.69 -17.75
N PHE A 254 10.37 -15.33 -17.24
CA PHE A 254 10.14 -14.06 -16.57
C PHE A 254 10.98 -13.89 -15.30
N LEU A 255 11.05 -14.90 -14.44
CA LEU A 255 11.87 -14.86 -13.23
C LEU A 255 13.37 -14.75 -13.54
N LEU A 256 13.84 -15.44 -14.59
CA LEU A 256 15.22 -15.32 -15.07
C LEU A 256 15.52 -13.93 -15.61
N ALA A 257 14.61 -13.34 -16.40
CA ALA A 257 14.73 -11.97 -16.86
C ALA A 257 14.77 -10.98 -15.67
N ASN A 258 13.95 -11.21 -14.64
CA ASN A 258 13.90 -10.37 -13.44
C ASN A 258 15.18 -10.45 -12.61
N ALA A 259 15.79 -11.64 -12.51
CA ALA A 259 17.07 -11.81 -11.84
C ALA A 259 18.17 -10.93 -12.46
N ALA A 260 18.11 -10.67 -13.77
CA ALA A 260 19.02 -9.77 -14.46
C ALA A 260 18.57 -8.28 -14.46
N ALA A 261 17.27 -8.03 -14.46
CA ALA A 261 16.72 -6.67 -14.53
C ALA A 261 16.75 -5.94 -13.17
N LEU A 262 16.40 -6.63 -12.09
CA LEU A 262 16.29 -6.03 -10.75
C LEU A 262 17.61 -5.39 -10.28
N PRO A 263 18.80 -6.03 -10.39
CA PRO A 263 20.05 -5.40 -9.99
C PRO A 263 20.39 -4.15 -10.81
N ARG A 264 20.12 -4.16 -12.12
CA ARG A 264 20.35 -3.02 -13.00
C ARG A 264 19.45 -1.83 -12.65
N LEU A 265 18.17 -2.11 -12.40
CA LEU A 265 17.22 -1.09 -11.98
C LEU A 265 17.57 -0.55 -10.58
N ALA A 266 18.00 -1.41 -9.66
CA ALA A 266 18.44 -1.00 -8.33
C ALA A 266 19.68 -0.09 -8.40
N ALA A 267 20.68 -0.45 -9.21
CA ALA A 267 21.85 0.40 -9.46
C ALA A 267 21.43 1.77 -10.02
N GLY A 268 20.48 1.78 -10.96
CA GLY A 268 19.95 3.01 -11.53
C GLY A 268 19.26 3.95 -10.54
N VAL A 269 18.76 3.43 -9.41
CA VAL A 269 18.17 4.23 -8.33
C VAL A 269 19.22 4.62 -7.29
N TRP A 270 20.07 3.67 -6.88
CA TRP A 270 20.98 3.84 -5.75
C TRP A 270 22.23 4.65 -6.06
N TYR A 271 22.67 4.68 -7.31
CA TYR A 271 23.83 5.47 -7.76
C TYR A 271 23.43 6.71 -8.56
N ALA A 272 22.14 7.00 -8.68
CA ALA A 272 21.72 8.19 -9.40
C ALA A 272 21.86 9.43 -8.49
N ASP A 273 22.65 10.40 -8.94
CA ASP A 273 22.58 11.77 -8.44
C ASP A 273 21.23 12.35 -8.86
N GLY A 274 20.31 12.47 -7.91
CA GLY A 274 18.95 12.92 -8.18
C GLY A 274 18.93 14.33 -8.78
N VAL A 275 17.92 14.59 -9.62
CA VAL A 275 17.76 15.92 -10.20
C VAL A 275 17.46 16.94 -9.11
N HIS A 276 18.44 17.80 -8.82
CA HIS A 276 18.29 18.92 -7.92
C HIS A 276 17.49 19.99 -8.65
N ILE A 277 16.20 20.08 -8.36
CA ILE A 277 15.43 21.27 -8.73
C ILE A 277 15.85 22.36 -7.76
N GLU A 278 16.86 23.15 -8.13
CA GLU A 278 17.11 24.44 -7.49
C GLU A 278 15.81 25.22 -7.50
N HIS A 279 15.15 25.24 -6.34
CA HIS A 279 14.12 26.23 -6.10
C HIS A 279 14.90 27.50 -5.86
N GLU A 280 15.15 28.28 -6.91
CA GLU A 280 15.43 29.70 -6.75
C GLU A 280 14.38 30.23 -5.79
N ALA A 281 14.80 30.49 -4.55
CA ALA A 281 13.97 31.08 -3.55
C ALA A 281 13.76 32.51 -4.00
N LYS A 282 12.80 32.73 -4.91
CA LYS A 282 12.34 34.08 -5.23
C LYS A 282 11.90 34.70 -3.90
N PRO A 283 12.59 35.76 -3.43
CA PRO A 283 12.17 36.44 -2.23
C PRO A 283 10.87 37.17 -2.56
N GLY A 284 9.74 36.56 -2.20
CA GLY A 284 8.42 37.13 -2.40
C GLY A 284 7.50 36.26 -3.25
N SER A 285 6.61 35.51 -2.59
CA SER A 285 5.25 35.19 -3.07
C SER A 285 4.49 34.24 -2.13
N SER A 286 4.70 34.32 -0.81
CA SER A 286 3.78 33.68 0.13
C SER A 286 2.81 34.72 0.68
N SER A 287 1.82 35.08 -0.14
CA SER A 287 0.71 35.97 0.26
C SER A 287 0.00 35.44 1.53
N THR A 288 -0.05 34.12 1.70
CA THR A 288 -0.63 33.46 2.88
C THR A 288 0.19 33.70 4.15
N VAL A 289 1.53 33.56 4.09
CA VAL A 289 2.39 33.80 5.28
C VAL A 289 2.43 35.28 5.64
N SER A 290 2.40 36.17 4.64
CA SER A 290 2.32 37.62 4.85
C SER A 290 0.98 38.09 5.43
N ARG A 291 -0.12 37.39 5.15
CA ARG A 291 -1.45 37.70 5.76
C ARG A 291 -1.54 37.18 7.18
N LEU A 292 -0.92 36.03 7.46
CA LEU A 292 -0.96 35.39 8.78
C LEU A 292 0.05 35.98 9.77
N SER A 293 1.11 36.65 9.31
CA SER A 293 2.10 37.32 10.17
C SER A 293 1.54 38.45 11.03
N GLY A 294 0.38 39.01 10.67
CA GLY A 294 -0.34 39.96 11.51
C GLY A 294 -1.23 39.31 12.58
N LEU A 295 -1.56 38.03 12.43
CA LEU A 295 -2.51 37.31 13.31
C LEU A 295 -1.81 36.35 14.28
N LEU A 296 -0.63 35.85 13.92
CA LEU A 296 0.07 34.82 14.68
C LEU A 296 1.54 35.21 14.94
N PRO A 297 2.09 34.85 16.12
CA PRO A 297 3.52 35.03 16.40
C PRO A 297 4.39 34.28 15.38
N GLN A 298 5.51 34.90 14.97
CA GLN A 298 6.47 34.30 14.02
C GLN A 298 6.89 32.86 14.35
N PRO A 299 7.17 32.47 15.62
CA PRO A 299 7.51 31.08 15.93
C PRO A 299 6.40 30.07 15.57
N VAL A 300 5.13 30.44 15.74
CA VAL A 300 3.97 29.59 15.41
C VAL A 300 3.86 29.42 13.89
N LEU A 301 4.08 30.52 13.14
CA LEU A 301 4.07 30.49 11.67
C LEU A 301 5.24 29.72 11.09
N GLY A 302 6.40 29.78 11.73
CA GLY A 302 7.57 28.98 11.36
C GLY A 302 7.24 27.49 11.37
N VAL A 303 6.67 26.99 12.48
CA VAL A 303 6.24 25.59 12.61
C VAL A 303 5.16 25.24 11.57
N ALA A 304 4.09 26.05 11.47
CA ALA A 304 3.00 25.75 10.53
C ALA A 304 3.44 25.71 9.06
N THR A 305 4.33 26.62 8.66
CA THR A 305 4.86 26.65 7.28
C THR A 305 5.84 25.51 7.01
N ALA A 306 6.63 25.10 8.02
CA ALA A 306 7.50 23.94 7.92
C ALA A 306 6.67 22.66 7.72
N ASP A 307 5.56 22.52 8.43
CA ASP A 307 4.62 21.42 8.30
C ASP A 307 3.97 21.34 6.92
N TRP A 308 3.45 22.45 6.38
CA TRP A 308 2.87 22.46 5.03
C TRP A 308 3.92 22.12 3.96
N LYS A 309 5.14 22.65 4.08
CA LYS A 309 6.25 22.30 3.17
C LYS A 309 6.58 20.81 3.27
N ARG A 310 6.57 20.26 4.48
CA ARG A 310 6.84 18.83 4.71
C ARG A 310 5.75 17.94 4.17
N ALA A 311 4.48 18.23 4.44
CA ALA A 311 3.34 17.50 3.89
C ALA A 311 3.38 17.47 2.35
N ARG A 312 3.79 18.58 1.72
CA ARG A 312 4.00 18.65 0.26
C ARG A 312 5.19 17.81 -0.23
N ARG A 313 6.30 17.78 0.52
CA ARG A 313 7.54 17.06 0.14
C ARG A 313 7.49 15.56 0.45
N ALA A 314 6.77 15.16 1.49
CA ALA A 314 6.67 13.80 1.99
C ALA A 314 5.20 13.37 2.18
N PRO A 315 4.42 13.25 1.10
CA PRO A 315 2.98 12.98 1.17
C PRO A 315 2.61 11.63 1.80
N ILE A 316 3.57 10.73 2.01
CA ILE A 316 3.31 9.44 2.67
C ILE A 316 2.86 9.59 4.12
N THR A 317 3.18 10.71 4.78
CA THR A 317 2.64 11.01 6.13
C THR A 317 1.14 11.32 6.08
N LEU A 318 0.58 11.65 4.91
CA LEU A 318 -0.86 11.85 4.73
C LEU A 318 -1.65 10.54 4.85
N THR A 319 -1.00 9.38 4.71
CA THR A 319 -1.66 8.06 4.84
C THR A 319 -2.30 7.87 6.22
N PHE A 320 -1.81 8.54 7.27
CA PHE A 320 -2.46 8.49 8.59
C PHE A 320 -3.87 9.11 8.61
N ALA A 321 -4.17 10.02 7.67
CA ALA A 321 -5.53 10.54 7.50
C ALA A 321 -6.47 9.51 6.84
N PHE A 322 -5.97 8.41 6.30
CA PHE A 322 -6.83 7.39 5.70
C PHE A 322 -7.68 6.68 6.76
N TYR A 323 -7.17 6.45 7.97
CA TYR A 323 -7.93 5.80 9.04
C TYR A 323 -9.29 6.47 9.32
N PRO A 324 -9.36 7.77 9.65
CA PRO A 324 -10.64 8.45 9.83
C PRO A 324 -11.49 8.51 8.55
N LEU A 325 -10.87 8.60 7.37
CA LEU A 325 -11.60 8.58 6.08
C LEU A 325 -12.25 7.22 5.79
N LEU A 326 -11.60 6.11 6.14
CA LEU A 326 -12.13 4.77 5.96
C LEU A 326 -13.39 4.56 6.84
N LEU A 327 -13.41 5.12 8.04
CA LEU A 327 -14.57 5.05 8.92
C LEU A 327 -15.77 5.87 8.42
N LEU A 328 -15.52 6.89 7.59
CA LEU A 328 -16.57 7.66 6.91
C LEU A 328 -17.21 6.92 5.72
N ILE A 329 -16.63 5.82 5.24
CA ILE A 329 -17.14 5.07 4.08
C ILE A 329 -18.59 4.63 4.29
N ASN A 330 -18.86 3.87 5.35
CA ASN A 330 -20.19 3.31 5.58
C ASN A 330 -21.27 4.39 5.79
N PRO A 331 -21.06 5.44 6.61
CA PRO A 331 -22.02 6.54 6.72
C PRO A 331 -22.32 7.24 5.40
N VAL A 332 -21.31 7.45 4.54
CA VAL A 332 -21.48 8.08 3.23
C VAL A 332 -22.25 7.16 2.29
N ILE A 333 -21.87 5.88 2.19
CA ILE A 333 -22.55 4.90 1.35
C ILE A 333 -24.02 4.78 1.75
N HIS A 334 -24.31 4.67 3.05
CA HIS A 334 -25.67 4.61 3.55
C HIS A 334 -26.47 5.85 3.12
N THR A 335 -25.91 7.05 3.27
CA THR A 335 -26.58 8.30 2.88
C THR A 335 -26.89 8.35 1.38
N VAL A 336 -25.97 7.87 0.54
CA VAL A 336 -26.17 7.80 -0.91
C VAL A 336 -27.25 6.78 -1.26
N GLN A 337 -27.21 5.59 -0.64
CA GLN A 337 -28.16 4.50 -0.91
C GLN A 337 -29.58 4.84 -0.44
N THR A 338 -29.73 5.48 0.72
CA THR A 338 -31.05 5.85 1.25
C THR A 338 -31.57 7.17 0.69
N GLY A 339 -30.75 7.95 -0.02
CA GLY A 339 -31.09 9.29 -0.49
C GLY A 339 -31.35 10.30 0.64
N THR A 340 -31.14 9.91 1.90
CA THR A 340 -31.49 10.70 3.07
C THR A 340 -30.25 11.07 3.87
N ILE A 341 -30.06 12.38 4.10
CA ILE A 341 -28.94 12.90 4.89
C ILE A 341 -29.31 12.79 6.37
N GLY A 342 -28.90 11.68 6.99
CA GLY A 342 -29.05 11.49 8.43
C GLY A 342 -28.17 12.45 9.23
N ARG A 343 -28.66 12.90 10.40
CA ARG A 343 -27.87 13.68 11.37
C ARG A 343 -26.55 12.99 11.76
N GLY A 344 -26.52 11.65 11.72
CA GLY A 344 -25.34 10.85 11.99
C GLY A 344 -24.14 11.22 11.10
N LEU A 345 -24.32 11.38 9.79
CA LEU A 345 -23.22 11.73 8.87
C LEU A 345 -22.61 13.10 9.21
N GLN A 346 -23.45 14.07 9.57
CA GLN A 346 -23.01 15.41 9.95
C GLN A 346 -22.15 15.37 11.22
N ILE A 347 -22.60 14.63 12.24
CA ILE A 347 -21.85 14.42 13.48
C ILE A 347 -20.51 13.75 13.17
N TRP A 348 -20.51 12.70 12.35
CA TRP A 348 -19.30 12.02 11.94
C TRP A 348 -18.31 12.98 11.27
N ILE A 349 -18.73 13.80 10.31
CA ILE A 349 -17.83 14.76 9.64
C ILE A 349 -17.27 15.80 10.62
N VAL A 350 -18.08 16.31 11.54
CA VAL A 350 -17.62 17.25 12.57
C VAL A 350 -16.59 16.61 13.50
N CYS A 351 -16.75 15.32 13.85
CA CYS A 351 -15.79 14.60 14.69
C CYS A 351 -14.51 14.21 13.92
N PHE A 352 -14.66 13.77 12.67
CA PHE A 352 -13.54 13.28 11.87
C PHE A 352 -12.68 14.40 11.27
N GLY A 353 -13.22 15.59 11.00
CA GLY A 353 -12.43 16.73 10.52
C GLY A 353 -11.25 17.08 11.46
N PRO A 354 -11.49 17.33 12.76
CA PRO A 354 -10.44 17.51 13.76
C PRO A 354 -9.51 16.29 13.90
N TRP A 355 -10.04 15.07 13.80
CA TRP A 355 -9.20 13.86 13.81
C TRP A 355 -8.24 13.84 12.62
N ILE A 356 -8.72 14.10 11.40
CA ILE A 356 -7.89 14.22 10.20
C ILE A 356 -6.83 15.33 10.40
N ALA A 357 -7.22 16.50 10.90
CA ALA A 357 -6.29 17.60 11.17
C ALA A 357 -5.18 17.19 12.16
N GLY A 358 -5.55 16.52 13.25
CA GLY A 358 -4.60 16.00 14.24
C GLY A 358 -3.71 14.89 13.69
N ALA A 359 -4.25 13.98 12.89
CA ALA A 359 -3.49 12.90 12.27
C ALA A 359 -2.42 13.40 11.30
N LEU A 360 -2.72 14.49 10.57
CA LEU A 360 -1.81 15.08 9.61
C LEU A 360 -0.64 15.84 10.25
N PHE A 361 -0.87 16.54 11.37
CA PHE A 361 0.10 17.52 11.89
C PHE A 361 0.48 17.34 13.36
N ALA A 362 -0.37 16.72 14.18
CA ALA A 362 -0.18 16.62 15.63
C ALA A 362 0.18 15.21 16.15
N LEU A 363 0.22 14.20 15.28
CA LEU A 363 0.42 12.80 15.71
C LEU A 363 1.87 12.51 16.13
N ASN A 364 2.84 13.31 15.66
CA ASN A 364 4.25 13.18 16.04
C ASN A 364 4.92 14.56 16.10
N VAL A 365 4.47 15.43 17.02
CA VAL A 365 4.96 16.80 17.18
C VAL A 365 6.49 16.89 17.31
N VAL A 366 7.09 16.09 18.20
CA VAL A 366 8.54 16.12 18.45
C VAL A 366 9.34 15.53 17.29
N GLY A 367 8.89 14.40 16.74
CA GLY A 367 9.53 13.79 15.58
C GLY A 367 9.37 14.63 14.31
N ASN A 368 8.29 15.41 14.21
CA ASN A 368 8.12 16.38 13.14
C ASN A 368 9.12 17.53 13.31
N GLU A 369 9.37 18.08 14.48
CA GLU A 369 10.38 19.14 14.57
C GLU A 369 11.81 18.66 14.21
N GLY A 370 12.21 17.46 14.62
CA GLY A 370 13.47 16.84 14.20
C GLY A 370 14.68 17.78 14.35
N ALA A 371 15.35 18.09 13.23
CA ALA A 371 16.52 18.99 13.21
C ALA A 371 16.19 20.46 13.53
N ALA A 372 14.93 20.89 13.41
CA ALA A 372 14.48 22.23 13.79
C ALA A 372 14.18 22.35 15.30
N LEU A 373 14.06 21.21 16.01
CA LEU A 373 13.71 21.16 17.42
C LEU A 373 14.59 22.06 18.31
N PRO A 374 15.94 22.11 18.16
CA PRO A 374 16.75 23.01 18.96
C PRO A 374 16.38 24.48 18.76
N ALA A 375 16.10 24.90 17.52
CA ALA A 375 15.71 26.28 17.23
C ALA A 375 14.32 26.60 17.81
N THR A 376 13.38 25.65 17.75
CA THR A 376 12.03 25.80 18.30
C THR A 376 12.05 25.85 19.83
N LEU A 377 12.91 25.06 20.48
CA LEU A 377 13.12 25.05 21.93
C LEU A 377 13.77 26.35 22.45
N LEU A 378 14.62 27.00 21.64
CA LEU A 378 15.24 28.28 21.96
C LEU A 378 14.32 29.50 21.72
N SER A 379 13.12 29.29 21.19
CA SER A 379 12.15 30.37 21.01
C SER A 379 11.61 30.89 22.35
N ARG A 380 11.08 32.12 22.37
CA ARG A 380 10.54 32.75 23.60
C ARG A 380 9.43 31.94 24.29
N ALA A 381 8.70 31.09 23.56
CA ALA A 381 7.59 30.30 24.07
C ALA A 381 7.51 28.95 23.35
N PRO A 382 8.42 28.01 23.65
CA PRO A 382 8.64 26.81 22.83
C PRO A 382 7.43 25.89 22.80
N GLY A 383 6.80 25.63 23.94
CA GLY A 383 5.58 24.81 24.01
C GLY A 383 4.42 25.40 23.22
N ARG A 384 4.26 26.73 23.25
CA ARG A 384 3.22 27.42 22.47
C ARG A 384 3.53 27.36 20.97
N ALA A 385 4.79 27.56 20.58
CA ALA A 385 5.20 27.48 19.18
C ALA A 385 4.95 26.08 18.60
N LEU A 386 5.33 25.03 19.34
CA LEU A 386 5.09 23.63 19.01
C LEU A 386 3.59 23.33 18.90
N VAL A 387 2.84 23.44 19.99
CA VAL A 387 1.44 22.97 20.03
C VAL A 387 0.54 23.82 19.13
N VAL A 388 0.61 25.15 19.26
CA VAL A 388 -0.25 26.04 18.47
C VAL A 388 0.15 26.01 17.00
N GLY A 389 1.44 25.87 16.68
CA GLY A 389 1.92 25.77 15.30
C GLY A 389 1.29 24.59 14.55
N HIS A 390 1.32 23.40 15.15
CA HIS A 390 0.71 22.20 14.56
C HIS A 390 -0.82 22.28 14.50
N VAL A 391 -1.47 22.83 15.53
CA VAL A 391 -2.93 23.04 15.52
C VAL A 391 -3.33 24.02 14.41
N VAL A 392 -2.62 25.14 14.28
CA VAL A 392 -2.82 26.13 13.21
C VAL A 392 -2.63 25.47 11.84
N ALA A 393 -1.57 24.68 11.66
CA ALA A 393 -1.31 23.98 10.41
C ALA A 393 -2.49 23.08 9.99
N GLY A 394 -3.05 22.33 10.92
CA GLY A 394 -4.21 21.46 10.70
C GLY A 394 -5.52 22.22 10.49
N VAL A 395 -5.82 23.21 11.34
CA VAL A 395 -7.07 23.98 11.28
C VAL A 395 -7.19 24.76 9.98
N PHE A 396 -6.12 25.43 9.54
CA PHE A 396 -6.18 26.20 8.29
C PHE A 396 -6.30 25.33 7.04
N LEU A 397 -5.84 24.08 7.10
CA LEU A 397 -5.94 23.15 5.97
C LEU A 397 -7.27 22.39 5.95
N VAL A 398 -7.65 21.80 7.08
CA VAL A 398 -8.78 20.85 7.17
C VAL A 398 -10.07 21.53 7.66
N GLY A 399 -9.95 22.61 8.45
CA GLY A 399 -11.08 23.36 8.99
C GLY A 399 -12.02 23.90 7.92
N PRO A 400 -11.54 24.64 6.90
CA PRO A 400 -12.39 25.13 5.81
C PRO A 400 -13.11 24.00 5.06
N VAL A 401 -12.41 22.89 4.78
CA VAL A 401 -12.98 21.73 4.09
C VAL A 401 -14.09 21.09 4.92
N THR A 402 -13.85 20.92 6.22
CA THR A 402 -14.84 20.36 7.16
C THR A 402 -16.07 21.27 7.27
N LEU A 403 -15.87 22.59 7.38
CA LEU A 403 -16.95 23.57 7.46
C LEU A 403 -17.81 23.54 6.19
N VAL A 404 -17.18 23.57 5.01
CA VAL A 404 -17.89 23.51 3.73
C VAL A 404 -18.68 22.21 3.61
N ALA A 405 -18.10 21.07 4.00
CA ALA A 405 -18.79 19.77 3.96
C ALA A 405 -20.04 19.76 4.87
N VAL A 406 -19.93 20.25 6.11
CA VAL A 406 -21.05 20.29 7.06
C VAL A 406 -22.14 21.25 6.59
N VAL A 407 -21.78 22.47 6.18
CA VAL A 407 -22.75 23.47 5.68
C VAL A 407 -23.44 22.97 4.41
N GLY A 408 -22.70 22.34 3.50
CA GLY A 408 -23.25 21.74 2.30
C GLY A 408 -24.28 20.64 2.61
N LEU A 409 -23.96 19.75 3.54
CA LEU A 409 -24.88 18.69 3.97
C LEU A 409 -26.11 19.22 4.71
N LEU A 410 -25.95 20.27 5.53
CA LEU A 410 -27.09 20.93 6.19
C LEU A 410 -28.01 21.60 5.16
N SER A 411 -27.43 22.28 4.17
CA SER A 411 -28.17 22.94 3.09
C SER A 411 -28.93 21.92 2.23
N ALA A 412 -28.28 20.81 1.89
CA ALA A 412 -28.90 19.71 1.14
C ALA A 412 -30.01 19.03 1.95
N ALA A 413 -29.80 18.76 3.24
CA ALA A 413 -30.82 18.16 4.11
C ALA A 413 -32.04 19.09 4.27
N TYR A 414 -31.81 20.40 4.37
CA TYR A 414 -32.88 21.40 4.41
C TYR A 414 -33.67 21.44 3.09
N ALA A 415 -32.98 21.40 1.95
CA ALA A 415 -33.62 21.39 0.64
C ALA A 415 -34.52 20.15 0.43
N VAL A 416 -34.06 18.96 0.82
CA VAL A 416 -34.83 17.71 0.69
C VAL A 416 -36.12 17.77 1.53
N ARG A 417 -36.04 18.19 2.79
CA ARG A 417 -37.23 18.33 3.66
C ARG A 417 -38.26 19.30 3.10
N ARG A 418 -37.78 20.42 2.55
CA ARG A 418 -38.68 21.43 1.98
C ARG A 418 -39.44 20.91 0.77
N VAL A 419 -38.81 20.08 -0.07
CA VAL A 419 -39.47 19.47 -1.24
C VAL A 419 -40.54 18.45 -0.82
N GLU A 420 -40.30 17.68 0.24
CA GLU A 420 -41.28 16.77 0.82
C GLU A 420 -42.51 17.52 1.34
N GLU A 421 -42.31 18.62 2.08
CA GLU A 421 -43.42 19.46 2.58
C GLU A 421 -44.32 20.00 1.45
N PHE A 422 -43.75 20.33 0.28
CA PHE A 422 -44.51 20.83 -0.88
C PHE A 422 -45.29 19.76 -1.67
N HIS A 423 -45.03 18.46 -1.48
CA HIS A 423 -45.74 17.38 -2.20
C HIS A 423 -46.91 16.78 -1.41
N PHE A 424 -47.11 17.22 -0.16
CA PHE A 424 -48.20 16.75 0.72
C PHE A 424 -49.26 17.83 1.02
N ASP A 425 -49.15 19.01 0.41
CA ASP A 425 -50.20 20.04 0.29
C ASP A 425 -50.79 20.01 -1.13
#